data_AF-A0A956MTS2-F1
#
_entry.id   AF-A0A956MTS2-F1
#
_cell.length_a   1.000
_cell.length_b   1.000
_cell.length_c   1.000
_cell.angle_alpha   90.00
_cell.angle_beta   90.00
_cell.angle_gamma   90.00
#
_symmetry.space_group_name_H-M   'P 1'
#
loop_
_entity.id
_entity.type
_entity.pdbx_description
1 polymer ?
#
loop_
_entity_poly.entity_id
_entity_poly.type
_entity_poly.pdbx_seq_one_letter_code
_entity_poly.pdbx_strand_id
1 'polypeptide(L)'
;MQKKTGISYFGNRNPRHFLIDLEEMISHHCSFVLHTFSENDQLFYQATMAEMVGLSKGAGLEVYLAPWGVGRVFGGEAFSDYALKNRSTCQKLFSGELAPAACLNTPAFAEFMMKWIDDAAELGADVIFWGEPHFYHEQAADRAVQDWACMCDSCKKKFKIFYGENFPLTPNDDFFRFREDSMVEFLATLCAYAKTKNLKNSICLLPMQEKAFGVSDWEKIAQISELDILATDPYWIAFDRNLEYVSENAKRIVNLSKRYNLEPQLLIQNFKIPKGRESEILEAIAIAYAEGVRNIAGWSFYGSEYMSYLKCDNPKDVWDLLGEVFGKIQSGDWD
;
A
#
# COMPACT_ATOMS: atom_id res chain seq x y z
N MET A 1 -21.24 10.02 -2.13
CA MET A 1 -20.16 9.20 -1.55
C MET A 1 -19.73 9.86 -0.24
N GLN A 2 -19.48 9.07 0.80
CA GLN A 2 -18.96 9.60 2.06
C GLN A 2 -17.56 10.18 1.84
N LYS A 3 -17.29 11.35 2.41
CA LYS A 3 -15.95 11.98 2.34
C LYS A 3 -15.07 11.35 3.42
N LYS A 4 -13.90 10.88 3.03
CA LYS A 4 -12.90 10.32 3.93
C LYS A 4 -11.58 11.04 3.73
N THR A 5 -11.05 11.49 4.84
CA THR A 5 -9.73 12.11 4.97
C THR A 5 -8.93 11.25 5.92
N GLY A 6 -7.69 10.92 5.58
CA GLY A 6 -6.88 10.05 6.43
C GLY A 6 -5.40 10.29 6.33
N ILE A 7 -4.67 9.60 7.18
CA ILE A 7 -3.22 9.77 7.30
C ILE A 7 -2.59 8.44 7.65
N SER A 8 -1.44 8.14 7.03
CA SER A 8 -0.62 7.01 7.46
C SER A 8 0.18 7.35 8.70
N TYR A 9 0.28 6.38 9.61
CA TYR A 9 0.95 6.55 10.88
C TYR A 9 1.88 5.37 11.20
N PHE A 10 3.15 5.70 11.39
CA PHE A 10 4.21 4.78 11.78
C PHE A 10 5.23 5.46 12.72
N GLY A 11 4.81 6.52 13.43
CA GLY A 11 5.67 7.36 14.27
C GLY A 11 6.32 6.62 15.43
N ASN A 12 5.52 5.91 16.21
CA ASN A 12 6.00 5.14 17.36
C ASN A 12 5.03 4.02 17.73
N ARG A 13 5.50 3.11 18.60
CA ARG A 13 4.70 2.08 19.29
C ARG A 13 4.65 2.37 20.79
N ASN A 14 4.31 3.61 21.14
CA ASN A 14 4.16 4.05 22.52
C ASN A 14 2.80 4.75 22.69
N PRO A 15 1.79 4.07 23.25
CA PRO A 15 0.44 4.60 23.40
C PRO A 15 0.39 5.97 24.09
N ARG A 16 1.30 6.23 25.05
CA ARG A 16 1.39 7.52 25.74
C ARG A 16 1.69 8.67 24.79
N HIS A 17 2.57 8.47 23.81
CA HIS A 17 2.90 9.48 22.83
C HIS A 17 1.87 9.50 21.70
N PHE A 18 1.38 8.34 21.31
CA PHE A 18 0.33 8.21 20.31
C PHE A 18 -0.96 8.96 20.67
N LEU A 19 -1.31 9.10 21.95
CA LEU A 19 -2.48 9.91 22.34
C LEU A 19 -2.39 11.37 21.86
N ILE A 20 -1.20 11.97 21.93
CA ILE A 20 -0.96 13.34 21.46
C ILE A 20 -1.06 13.38 19.93
N ASP A 21 -0.43 12.41 19.26
CA ASP A 21 -0.49 12.30 17.80
C ASP A 21 -1.93 12.06 17.31
N LEU A 22 -2.74 11.31 18.07
CA LEU A 22 -4.15 11.06 17.79
C LEU A 22 -4.99 12.33 17.95
N GLU A 23 -4.76 13.13 18.99
CA GLU A 23 -5.39 14.45 19.13
C GLU A 23 -5.05 15.36 17.95
N GLU A 24 -3.80 15.34 17.47
CA GLU A 24 -3.38 16.06 16.25
C GLU A 24 -4.12 15.57 15.00
N MET A 25 -4.30 14.26 14.83
CA MET A 25 -5.07 13.72 13.69
C MET A 25 -6.52 14.20 13.70
N ILE A 26 -7.15 14.23 14.88
CA ILE A 26 -8.54 14.69 15.04
C ILE A 26 -8.64 16.20 14.79
N SER A 27 -7.72 16.99 15.32
CA SER A 27 -7.68 18.45 15.09
C SER A 27 -7.41 18.80 13.63
N HIS A 28 -6.73 17.92 12.88
CA HIS A 28 -6.50 18.04 11.43
C HIS A 28 -7.56 17.30 10.60
N HIS A 29 -8.73 17.07 11.18
CA HIS A 29 -9.92 16.59 10.47
C HIS A 29 -9.73 15.24 9.75
N CYS A 30 -8.89 14.34 10.30
CA CYS A 30 -8.83 12.97 9.83
C CYS A 30 -10.10 12.21 10.26
N SER A 31 -10.66 11.44 9.34
CA SER A 31 -11.76 10.49 9.57
C SER A 31 -11.29 9.03 9.70
N PHE A 32 -10.06 8.75 9.26
CA PHE A 32 -9.44 7.43 9.40
C PHE A 32 -7.94 7.53 9.60
N VAL A 33 -7.35 6.50 10.19
CA VAL A 33 -5.90 6.34 10.34
C VAL A 33 -5.45 5.04 9.69
N LEU A 34 -4.36 5.11 8.93
CA LEU A 34 -3.69 3.97 8.32
C LEU A 34 -2.46 3.62 9.16
N HIS A 35 -2.61 2.68 10.08
CA HIS A 35 -1.49 2.17 10.86
C HIS A 35 -0.70 1.17 10.03
N THR A 36 0.62 1.31 10.02
CA THR A 36 1.50 0.23 9.56
C THR A 36 1.50 -0.91 10.58
N PHE A 37 1.37 -2.15 10.13
CA PHE A 37 1.48 -3.34 10.96
C PHE A 37 2.47 -4.31 10.31
N SER A 38 3.74 -4.06 10.58
CA SER A 38 4.89 -4.83 10.06
C SER A 38 5.05 -6.18 10.76
N GLU A 39 5.96 -7.02 10.26
CA GLU A 39 6.33 -8.28 10.92
C GLU A 39 6.91 -8.06 12.32
N ASN A 40 7.66 -6.96 12.52
CA ASN A 40 8.17 -6.55 13.82
C ASN A 40 7.02 -6.19 14.78
N ASP A 41 5.99 -5.52 14.27
CA ASP A 41 4.81 -5.17 15.06
C ASP A 41 4.03 -6.42 15.47
N GLN A 42 3.84 -7.34 14.53
CA GLN A 42 3.18 -8.63 14.79
C GLN A 42 3.92 -9.46 15.83
N LEU A 43 5.26 -9.44 15.82
CA LEU A 43 6.07 -10.25 16.72
C LEU A 43 6.24 -9.63 18.12
N PHE A 44 6.42 -8.31 18.22
CA PHE A 44 6.83 -7.67 19.47
C PHE A 44 5.85 -6.64 20.01
N TYR A 45 4.95 -6.11 19.18
CA TYR A 45 4.07 -5.00 19.54
C TYR A 45 2.58 -5.33 19.36
N GLN A 46 2.18 -6.60 19.24
CA GLN A 46 0.79 -6.95 18.95
C GLN A 46 -0.20 -6.36 19.97
N ALA A 47 0.05 -6.54 21.27
CA ALA A 47 -0.81 -5.96 22.32
C ALA A 47 -0.81 -4.42 22.31
N THR A 48 0.34 -3.81 22.02
CA THR A 48 0.46 -2.35 21.90
C THR A 48 -0.31 -1.83 20.67
N MET A 49 -0.25 -2.55 19.55
CA MET A 49 -1.05 -2.23 18.38
C MET A 49 -2.55 -2.38 18.67
N ALA A 50 -2.96 -3.38 19.46
CA ALA A 50 -4.36 -3.54 19.86
C ALA A 50 -4.85 -2.32 20.66
N GLU A 51 -4.02 -1.83 21.59
CA GLU A 51 -4.30 -0.61 22.35
C GLU A 51 -4.40 0.62 21.43
N MET A 52 -3.45 0.80 20.51
CA MET A 52 -3.46 1.93 19.57
C MET A 52 -4.65 1.89 18.61
N VAL A 53 -5.03 0.71 18.11
CA VAL A 53 -6.24 0.52 17.31
C VAL A 53 -7.48 0.87 18.15
N GLY A 54 -7.57 0.36 19.38
CA GLY A 54 -8.65 0.68 20.31
C GLY A 54 -8.78 2.19 20.59
N LEU A 55 -7.66 2.88 20.82
CA LEU A 55 -7.61 4.33 21.01
C LEU A 55 -8.10 5.08 19.77
N SER A 56 -7.64 4.66 18.58
CA SER A 56 -8.04 5.27 17.30
C SER A 56 -9.55 5.16 17.07
N LYS A 57 -10.13 3.98 17.31
CA LYS A 57 -11.58 3.75 17.21
C LYS A 57 -12.36 4.49 18.29
N GLY A 58 -11.83 4.56 19.50
CA GLY A 58 -12.40 5.34 20.61
C GLY A 58 -12.47 6.83 20.31
N ALA A 59 -11.53 7.35 19.51
CA ALA A 59 -11.54 8.72 19.00
C ALA A 59 -12.43 8.91 17.75
N GLY A 60 -13.07 7.85 17.25
CA GLY A 60 -14.00 7.90 16.13
C GLY A 60 -13.38 7.72 14.74
N LEU A 61 -12.12 7.29 14.65
CA LEU A 61 -11.45 7.01 13.37
C LEU A 61 -11.79 5.60 12.86
N GLU A 62 -12.07 5.46 11.55
CA GLU A 62 -11.96 4.16 10.85
C GLU A 62 -10.49 3.73 10.87
N VAL A 63 -10.20 2.45 11.08
CA VAL A 63 -8.82 1.96 11.23
C VAL A 63 -8.44 1.05 10.07
N TYR A 64 -7.38 1.45 9.36
CA TYR A 64 -6.76 0.67 8.31
C TYR A 64 -5.46 0.08 8.85
N LEU A 65 -5.18 -1.19 8.53
CA LEU A 65 -3.88 -1.82 8.77
C LEU A 65 -3.19 -2.16 7.44
N ALA A 66 -1.92 -1.78 7.31
CA ALA A 66 -1.08 -2.14 6.16
C ALA A 66 0.02 -3.14 6.55
N PRO A 67 0.25 -4.21 5.77
CA PRO A 67 1.37 -5.13 5.97
C PRO A 67 2.70 -4.51 5.49
N TRP A 68 3.10 -3.40 6.11
CA TRP A 68 4.23 -2.56 5.69
C TRP A 68 5.55 -3.35 5.65
N GLY A 69 6.15 -3.47 4.46
CA GLY A 69 7.38 -4.24 4.21
C GLY A 69 7.26 -5.77 4.34
N VAL A 70 6.08 -6.30 4.65
CA VAL A 70 5.89 -7.73 4.95
C VAL A 70 6.25 -8.60 3.73
N GLY A 71 7.07 -9.62 3.97
CA GLY A 71 7.63 -10.51 2.95
C GLY A 71 8.52 -9.84 1.91
N ARG A 72 8.77 -8.52 2.03
CA ARG A 72 9.26 -7.65 0.94
C ARG A 72 8.42 -7.81 -0.34
N VAL A 73 7.12 -8.04 -0.14
CA VAL A 73 6.11 -8.12 -1.20
C VAL A 73 5.25 -6.87 -1.20
N PHE A 74 4.98 -6.28 -0.04
CA PHE A 74 4.25 -5.03 0.10
C PHE A 74 5.23 -3.86 0.28
N GLY A 75 4.80 -2.67 -0.15
CA GLY A 75 5.59 -1.44 -0.05
C GLY A 75 5.97 -1.10 1.39
N GLY A 76 7.10 -0.42 1.55
CA GLY A 76 7.55 0.13 2.83
C GLY A 76 9.01 -0.04 3.18
N GLU A 77 9.45 0.76 4.15
CA GLU A 77 10.82 0.81 4.65
C GLU A 77 11.11 -0.19 5.78
N ALA A 78 10.09 -0.92 6.25
CA ALA A 78 10.29 -2.00 7.21
C ALA A 78 11.00 -3.20 6.56
N PHE A 79 11.89 -3.84 7.31
CA PHE A 79 12.55 -5.07 6.87
C PHE A 79 11.64 -6.29 7.05
N SER A 80 11.85 -7.30 6.20
CA SER A 80 11.17 -8.59 6.32
C SER A 80 12.07 -9.63 6.99
N ASP A 81 11.72 -10.00 8.22
CA ASP A 81 12.31 -11.12 8.96
C ASP A 81 11.83 -12.47 8.40
N TYR A 82 10.62 -12.53 7.83
CA TYR A 82 10.08 -13.69 7.13
C TYR A 82 11.02 -14.11 6.00
N ALA A 83 11.42 -13.18 5.12
CA ALA A 83 12.32 -13.48 4.02
C ALA A 83 13.71 -13.93 4.50
N LEU A 84 14.19 -13.39 5.62
CA LEU A 84 15.45 -13.79 6.23
C LEU A 84 15.40 -15.22 6.81
N LYS A 85 14.32 -15.56 7.52
CA LYS A 85 14.15 -16.87 8.19
C LYS A 85 13.67 -17.98 7.25
N ASN A 86 12.93 -17.64 6.20
CA ASN A 86 12.30 -18.59 5.28
C ASN A 86 12.93 -18.51 3.88
N ARG A 87 14.26 -18.61 3.81
CA ARG A 87 15.00 -18.48 2.53
C ARG A 87 14.56 -19.47 1.44
N SER A 88 14.05 -20.64 1.82
CA SER A 88 13.56 -21.65 0.88
C SER A 88 12.25 -21.26 0.20
N THR A 89 11.48 -20.32 0.77
CA THR A 89 10.21 -19.82 0.20
C THR A 89 10.38 -18.49 -0.55
N CYS A 90 11.61 -17.97 -0.60
CA CYS A 90 11.93 -16.74 -1.29
C CYS A 90 11.86 -16.86 -2.81
N GLN A 91 11.71 -15.72 -3.47
CA GLN A 91 11.77 -15.59 -4.91
C GLN A 91 13.17 -15.95 -5.41
N LYS A 92 13.23 -16.51 -6.62
CA LYS A 92 14.48 -16.87 -7.29
C LYS A 92 14.59 -16.11 -8.62
N LEU A 93 15.71 -15.44 -8.82
CA LEU A 93 16.01 -14.66 -10.03
C LEU A 93 16.39 -15.56 -11.22
N PHE A 94 16.36 -15.01 -12.44
CA PHE A 94 16.80 -15.74 -13.65
C PHE A 94 18.29 -16.09 -13.63
N SER A 95 19.12 -15.31 -12.94
CA SER A 95 20.51 -15.67 -12.62
C SER A 95 20.64 -16.90 -11.71
N GLY A 96 19.55 -17.30 -11.05
CA GLY A 96 19.53 -18.36 -10.05
C GLY A 96 19.80 -17.87 -8.62
N GLU A 97 20.08 -16.59 -8.41
CA GLU A 97 20.22 -15.99 -7.08
C GLU A 97 18.86 -15.98 -6.33
N LEU A 98 18.91 -16.08 -5.00
CA LEU A 98 17.74 -15.90 -4.16
C LEU A 98 17.53 -14.40 -3.93
N ALA A 99 16.34 -13.91 -4.28
CA ALA A 99 15.92 -12.58 -3.93
C ALA A 99 15.52 -12.53 -2.43
N PRO A 100 15.79 -11.43 -1.73
CA PRO A 100 15.39 -11.22 -0.33
C PRO A 100 13.89 -10.87 -0.19
N ALA A 101 13.02 -11.59 -0.90
CA ALA A 101 11.57 -11.41 -0.89
C ALA A 101 10.84 -12.75 -0.99
N ALA A 102 9.72 -12.89 -0.30
CA ALA A 102 8.89 -14.08 -0.33
C ALA A 102 8.25 -14.32 -1.70
N CYS A 103 8.10 -15.58 -2.09
CA CYS A 103 7.39 -15.93 -3.32
C CYS A 103 5.89 -16.07 -3.06
N LEU A 104 5.08 -15.29 -3.79
CA LEU A 104 3.60 -15.27 -3.75
C LEU A 104 2.99 -16.65 -4.00
N ASN A 105 3.67 -17.48 -4.79
CA ASN A 105 3.20 -18.79 -5.20
C ASN A 105 3.61 -19.93 -4.25
N THR A 106 4.18 -19.59 -3.08
CA THR A 106 4.48 -20.60 -2.05
C THR A 106 3.33 -20.70 -1.05
N PRO A 107 2.82 -21.92 -0.75
CA PRO A 107 1.77 -22.09 0.26
C PRO A 107 2.16 -21.50 1.62
N ALA A 108 3.41 -21.67 2.02
CA ALA A 108 3.92 -21.16 3.29
C ALA A 108 3.85 -19.63 3.42
N PHE A 109 3.99 -18.86 2.33
CA PHE A 109 3.83 -17.40 2.41
C PHE A 109 2.36 -17.00 2.43
N ALA A 110 1.50 -17.68 1.67
CA ALA A 110 0.06 -17.47 1.74
C ALA A 110 -0.49 -17.77 3.15
N GLU A 111 -0.08 -18.88 3.76
CA GLU A 111 -0.43 -19.24 5.15
C GLU A 111 0.06 -18.20 6.16
N PHE A 112 1.28 -17.69 5.99
CA PHE A 112 1.80 -16.61 6.83
C PHE A 112 0.95 -15.34 6.72
N MET A 113 0.55 -14.95 5.51
CA MET A 113 -0.34 -13.80 5.31
C MET A 113 -1.75 -14.03 5.85
N MET A 114 -2.29 -15.24 5.77
CA MET A 114 -3.57 -15.58 6.42
C MET A 114 -3.49 -15.39 7.94
N LYS A 115 -2.38 -15.80 8.56
CA LYS A 115 -2.16 -15.53 9.99
C LYS A 115 -2.02 -14.03 10.28
N TRP A 116 -1.36 -13.28 9.40
CA TRP A 116 -1.30 -11.82 9.51
C TRP A 116 -2.70 -11.18 9.44
N ILE A 117 -3.58 -11.68 8.57
CA ILE A 117 -4.98 -11.25 8.47
C ILE A 117 -5.74 -11.58 9.76
N ASP A 118 -5.54 -12.77 10.33
CA ASP A 118 -6.13 -13.15 11.62
C ASP A 118 -5.73 -12.16 12.71
N ASP A 119 -4.44 -11.89 12.83
CA ASP A 119 -3.93 -10.93 13.81
C ASP A 119 -4.52 -9.53 13.56
N ALA A 120 -4.56 -9.06 12.31
CA ALA A 120 -5.17 -7.76 11.95
C ALA A 120 -6.66 -7.67 12.32
N ALA A 121 -7.41 -8.76 12.15
CA ALA A 121 -8.81 -8.86 12.55
C ALA A 121 -8.96 -8.80 14.08
N GLU A 122 -8.12 -9.55 14.82
CA GLU A 122 -8.12 -9.57 16.28
C GLU A 122 -7.76 -8.21 16.88
N LEU A 123 -6.88 -7.45 16.23
CA LEU A 123 -6.55 -6.07 16.61
C LEU A 123 -7.74 -5.11 16.45
N GLY A 124 -8.73 -5.46 15.62
CA GLY A 124 -9.94 -4.67 15.40
C GLY A 124 -9.87 -3.73 14.19
N ALA A 125 -9.06 -4.05 13.19
CA ALA A 125 -9.04 -3.31 11.92
C ALA A 125 -10.42 -3.27 11.25
N ASP A 126 -10.71 -2.20 10.52
CA ASP A 126 -11.90 -2.10 9.66
C ASP A 126 -11.55 -2.43 8.19
N VAL A 127 -10.33 -2.06 7.77
CA VAL A 127 -9.83 -2.24 6.41
C VAL A 127 -8.40 -2.78 6.42
N ILE A 128 -8.10 -3.73 5.57
CA ILE A 128 -6.71 -4.04 5.22
C ILE A 128 -6.32 -3.24 3.99
N PHE A 129 -5.21 -2.50 4.10
CA PHE A 129 -4.60 -1.75 3.02
C PHE A 129 -3.42 -2.53 2.44
N TRP A 130 -3.66 -3.21 1.32
CA TRP A 130 -2.65 -3.94 0.55
C TRP A 130 -1.82 -2.94 -0.27
N GLY A 131 -0.80 -2.36 0.36
CA GLY A 131 0.03 -1.31 -0.22
C GLY A 131 1.09 -1.83 -1.18
N GLU A 132 1.06 -1.35 -2.42
CA GLU A 132 2.08 -1.55 -3.47
C GLU A 132 2.57 -3.00 -3.58
N PRO A 133 1.69 -4.02 -3.73
CA PRO A 133 2.14 -5.40 -3.83
C PRO A 133 2.98 -5.59 -5.10
N HIS A 134 4.18 -6.17 -4.95
CA HIS A 134 5.13 -6.32 -6.05
C HIS A 134 5.94 -7.62 -5.98
N PHE A 135 6.44 -8.04 -7.14
CA PHE A 135 7.57 -8.97 -7.19
C PHE A 135 8.86 -8.24 -6.84
N TYR A 136 9.85 -9.00 -6.39
CA TYR A 136 11.16 -8.43 -6.13
C TYR A 136 11.71 -7.74 -7.38
N HIS A 137 12.09 -6.49 -7.20
CA HIS A 137 12.85 -5.71 -8.15
C HIS A 137 13.97 -5.03 -7.37
N GLU A 138 15.15 -4.98 -7.96
CA GLU A 138 16.29 -4.26 -7.41
C GLU A 138 16.07 -2.77 -7.74
N GLN A 139 16.05 -1.88 -6.74
CA GLN A 139 16.03 -0.45 -7.02
C GLN A 139 17.32 -0.08 -7.74
N ALA A 140 17.17 0.69 -8.82
CA ALA A 140 18.07 0.81 -9.97
C ALA A 140 19.43 1.51 -9.73
N ALA A 141 20.20 1.13 -8.71
CA ALA A 141 21.50 1.73 -8.46
C ALA A 141 22.66 1.06 -9.22
N ASP A 142 22.67 -0.27 -9.42
CA ASP A 142 23.94 -0.94 -9.82
C ASP A 142 23.85 -2.10 -10.85
N ARG A 143 22.69 -2.43 -11.42
CA ARG A 143 22.61 -3.43 -12.51
C ARG A 143 22.16 -2.81 -13.83
N ALA A 144 23.02 -2.89 -14.85
CA ALA A 144 22.73 -2.48 -16.23
C ALA A 144 21.63 -3.32 -16.91
N VAL A 145 21.25 -4.46 -16.32
CA VAL A 145 20.20 -5.36 -16.80
C VAL A 145 19.35 -5.79 -15.61
N GLN A 146 18.03 -5.62 -15.72
CA GLN A 146 17.08 -6.09 -14.73
C GLN A 146 17.05 -7.62 -14.71
N ASP A 147 17.39 -8.21 -13.57
CA ASP A 147 17.23 -9.64 -13.33
C ASP A 147 15.84 -9.92 -12.76
N TRP A 148 15.10 -10.81 -13.42
CA TRP A 148 13.67 -10.96 -13.19
C TRP A 148 13.37 -12.03 -12.15
N ALA A 149 12.47 -11.74 -11.22
CA ALA A 149 11.85 -12.73 -10.34
C ALA A 149 10.44 -13.06 -10.86
N CYS A 150 9.89 -14.26 -10.68
CA CYS A 150 10.39 -15.37 -9.88
C CYS A 150 10.36 -16.69 -10.67
N MET A 151 11.48 -17.42 -10.69
CA MET A 151 11.64 -18.75 -11.32
C MET A 151 11.85 -19.88 -10.30
N CYS A 152 11.37 -19.73 -9.05
CA CYS A 152 11.48 -20.78 -8.05
C CYS A 152 10.65 -22.01 -8.44
N ASP A 153 10.86 -23.15 -7.75
CA ASP A 153 10.20 -24.41 -8.09
C ASP A 153 8.67 -24.33 -7.98
N SER A 154 8.14 -23.55 -7.04
CA SER A 154 6.70 -23.31 -6.95
C SER A 154 6.17 -22.55 -8.16
N CYS A 155 6.87 -21.51 -8.62
CA CYS A 155 6.50 -20.79 -9.84
C CYS A 155 6.58 -21.68 -11.08
N LYS A 156 7.62 -22.50 -11.21
CA LYS A 156 7.78 -23.44 -12.33
C LYS A 156 6.65 -24.47 -12.39
N LYS A 157 6.31 -25.05 -11.24
CA LYS A 157 5.19 -26.00 -11.12
C LYS A 157 3.87 -25.31 -11.47
N LYS A 158 3.60 -24.14 -10.90
CA LYS A 158 2.38 -23.37 -11.13
C LYS A 158 2.23 -22.97 -12.60
N PHE A 159 3.29 -22.45 -13.21
CA PHE A 159 3.32 -22.12 -14.64
C PHE A 159 2.91 -23.32 -15.50
N LYS A 160 3.50 -24.50 -15.26
CA LYS A 160 3.17 -25.70 -16.02
C LYS A 160 1.72 -26.15 -15.86
N ILE A 161 1.13 -25.97 -14.68
CA ILE A 161 -0.28 -26.27 -14.43
C ILE A 161 -1.19 -25.35 -15.25
N PHE A 162 -0.94 -24.03 -15.24
CA PHE A 162 -1.82 -23.06 -15.89
C PHE A 162 -1.62 -22.93 -17.40
N TYR A 163 -0.38 -23.07 -17.86
CA TYR A 163 -0.01 -22.81 -19.25
C TYR A 163 0.23 -24.10 -20.04
N GLY A 164 0.34 -25.26 -19.38
CA GLY A 164 0.63 -26.54 -20.04
C GLY A 164 2.07 -26.68 -20.56
N GLU A 165 2.87 -25.62 -20.45
CA GLU A 165 4.22 -25.53 -21.01
C GLU A 165 5.32 -25.60 -19.95
N ASN A 166 6.56 -25.77 -20.40
CA ASN A 166 7.71 -25.66 -19.50
C ASN A 166 7.97 -24.17 -19.19
N PHE A 167 8.42 -23.89 -17.96
CA PHE A 167 8.81 -22.54 -17.58
C PHE A 167 9.91 -22.01 -18.52
N PRO A 168 9.80 -20.78 -19.02
CA PRO A 168 10.72 -20.26 -20.04
C PRO A 168 12.14 -20.09 -19.47
N LEU A 169 13.15 -20.29 -20.33
CA LEU A 169 14.57 -20.14 -19.96
C LEU A 169 15.01 -18.68 -19.85
N THR A 170 14.29 -17.78 -20.52
CA THR A 170 14.48 -16.32 -20.48
C THR A 170 13.13 -15.64 -20.37
N PRO A 171 13.03 -14.43 -19.77
CA PRO A 171 11.79 -13.68 -19.71
C PRO A 171 11.15 -13.50 -21.10
N ASN A 172 9.86 -13.80 -21.20
CA ASN A 172 9.03 -13.62 -22.40
C ASN A 172 7.62 -13.16 -21.98
N ASP A 173 6.72 -12.93 -22.94
CA ASP A 173 5.38 -12.43 -22.62
C ASP A 173 4.55 -13.40 -21.75
N ASP A 174 4.71 -14.72 -21.92
CA ASP A 174 4.05 -15.71 -21.06
C ASP A 174 4.52 -15.63 -19.61
N PHE A 175 5.82 -15.39 -19.39
CA PHE A 175 6.36 -15.17 -18.05
C PHE A 175 5.77 -13.91 -17.40
N PHE A 176 5.67 -12.80 -18.14
CA PHE A 176 5.09 -11.58 -17.59
C PHE A 176 3.60 -11.72 -17.30
N ARG A 177 2.86 -12.39 -18.19
CA ARG A 177 1.45 -12.73 -17.98
C ARG A 177 1.29 -13.63 -16.74
N PHE A 178 2.12 -14.66 -16.60
CA PHE A 178 2.12 -15.53 -15.43
C PHE A 178 2.38 -14.78 -14.12
N ARG A 179 3.29 -13.80 -14.12
CA ARG A 179 3.55 -12.97 -12.93
C ARG A 179 2.33 -12.15 -12.56
N GLU A 180 1.70 -11.52 -13.53
CA GLU A 180 0.48 -10.75 -13.31
C GLU A 180 -0.66 -11.62 -12.79
N ASP A 181 -0.91 -12.76 -13.43
CA ASP A 181 -1.92 -13.70 -12.98
C ASP A 181 -1.62 -14.24 -11.57
N SER A 182 -0.36 -14.50 -11.26
CA SER A 182 0.07 -14.93 -9.91
C SER A 182 -0.19 -13.87 -8.84
N MET A 183 0.04 -12.59 -9.16
CA MET A 183 -0.21 -11.48 -8.25
C MET A 183 -1.72 -11.30 -8.03
N VAL A 184 -2.51 -11.30 -9.10
CA VAL A 184 -3.98 -11.17 -9.05
C VAL A 184 -4.57 -12.32 -8.23
N GLU A 185 -4.15 -13.57 -8.46
CA GLU A 185 -4.62 -14.73 -7.70
C GLU A 185 -4.23 -14.65 -6.21
N PHE A 186 -3.00 -14.21 -5.92
CA PHE A 186 -2.53 -14.04 -4.55
C PHE A 186 -3.38 -12.99 -3.81
N LEU A 187 -3.56 -11.80 -4.40
CA LEU A 187 -4.38 -10.74 -3.81
C LEU A 187 -5.85 -11.16 -3.68
N ALA A 188 -6.42 -11.82 -4.69
CA ALA A 188 -7.79 -12.35 -4.61
C ALA A 188 -7.95 -13.35 -3.46
N THR A 189 -6.96 -14.22 -3.24
CA THR A 189 -6.96 -15.17 -2.12
C THR A 189 -6.93 -14.45 -0.77
N LEU A 190 -6.07 -13.43 -0.62
CA LEU A 190 -6.01 -12.63 0.61
C LEU A 190 -7.29 -11.83 0.84
N CYS A 191 -7.86 -11.22 -0.20
CA CYS A 191 -9.11 -10.48 -0.11
C CYS A 191 -10.28 -11.38 0.30
N ALA A 192 -10.39 -12.56 -0.32
CA ALA A 192 -11.38 -13.55 0.04
C ALA A 192 -11.25 -13.99 1.51
N TYR A 193 -10.02 -14.26 1.96
CA TYR A 193 -9.78 -14.62 3.35
C TYR A 193 -10.13 -13.48 4.33
N ALA A 194 -9.73 -12.24 4.03
CA ALA A 194 -10.06 -11.05 4.81
C ALA A 194 -11.57 -10.83 4.95
N LYS A 195 -12.35 -11.09 3.89
CA LYS A 195 -13.82 -11.05 3.96
C LYS A 195 -14.40 -12.04 4.96
N THR A 196 -13.82 -13.25 5.09
CA THR A 196 -14.26 -14.22 6.11
C THR A 196 -14.05 -13.71 7.55
N LYS A 197 -13.19 -12.70 7.73
CA LYS A 197 -12.92 -12.02 8.99
C LYS A 197 -13.68 -10.71 9.14
N ASN A 198 -14.63 -10.43 8.25
CA ASN A 198 -15.41 -9.18 8.19
C ASN A 198 -14.56 -7.91 7.96
N LEU A 199 -13.40 -8.04 7.33
CA LEU A 199 -12.55 -6.91 6.96
C LEU A 199 -12.87 -6.43 5.55
N LYS A 200 -12.78 -5.13 5.31
CA LYS A 200 -12.76 -4.57 3.96
C LYS A 200 -11.36 -4.66 3.35
N ASN A 201 -11.28 -4.67 2.03
CA ASN A 201 -10.04 -4.69 1.28
C ASN A 201 -9.83 -3.38 0.51
N SER A 202 -8.68 -2.73 0.75
CA SER A 202 -8.13 -1.67 -0.11
C SER A 202 -6.86 -2.19 -0.77
N ILE A 203 -6.77 -2.13 -2.10
CA ILE A 203 -5.52 -2.42 -2.82
C ILE A 203 -4.98 -1.13 -3.40
N CYS A 204 -3.77 -0.74 -2.98
CA CYS A 204 -3.06 0.41 -3.53
C CYS A 204 -2.03 -0.06 -4.55
N LEU A 205 -2.25 0.31 -5.81
CA LEU A 205 -1.35 -0.01 -6.91
C LEU A 205 -0.36 1.13 -7.13
N LEU A 206 0.90 0.76 -7.34
CA LEU A 206 1.91 1.70 -7.83
C LEU A 206 1.37 2.41 -9.08
N PRO A 207 1.55 3.74 -9.19
CA PRO A 207 0.94 4.56 -10.23
C PRO A 207 1.55 4.32 -11.63
N MET A 208 2.59 3.48 -11.72
CA MET A 208 3.27 3.09 -12.95
C MET A 208 2.78 1.71 -13.41
N GLN A 209 2.30 1.61 -14.65
CA GLN A 209 1.82 0.36 -15.26
C GLN A 209 2.97 -0.44 -15.90
N GLU A 210 4.00 -0.74 -15.12
CA GLU A 210 5.18 -1.45 -15.62
C GLU A 210 5.14 -2.94 -15.29
N LYS A 211 5.51 -3.77 -16.28
CA LYS A 211 5.72 -5.22 -16.09
C LYS A 211 6.75 -5.53 -14.99
N ALA A 212 7.57 -4.54 -14.61
CA ALA A 212 8.51 -4.55 -13.49
C ALA A 212 7.87 -5.02 -12.18
N PHE A 213 6.73 -4.42 -11.80
CA PHE A 213 6.16 -4.57 -10.46
C PHE A 213 5.23 -5.76 -10.33
N GLY A 214 4.69 -6.26 -11.45
CA GLY A 214 3.86 -7.46 -11.48
C GLY A 214 2.40 -7.20 -11.80
N VAL A 215 1.90 -5.97 -11.68
CA VAL A 215 0.56 -5.60 -12.18
C VAL A 215 0.70 -4.44 -13.14
N SER A 216 0.43 -4.68 -14.42
CA SER A 216 0.37 -3.64 -15.45
C SER A 216 -1.07 -3.30 -15.81
N ASP A 217 -1.96 -4.28 -15.78
CA ASP A 217 -3.40 -4.10 -16.01
C ASP A 217 -4.17 -4.01 -14.68
N TRP A 218 -4.50 -2.79 -14.28
CA TRP A 218 -5.27 -2.53 -13.07
C TRP A 218 -6.71 -3.05 -13.14
N GLU A 219 -7.23 -3.29 -14.35
CA GLU A 219 -8.58 -3.82 -14.52
C GLU A 219 -8.70 -5.24 -13.96
N LYS A 220 -7.64 -6.05 -14.06
CA LYS A 220 -7.59 -7.38 -13.44
C LYS A 220 -7.73 -7.33 -11.92
N ILE A 221 -7.16 -6.30 -11.29
CA ILE A 221 -7.30 -6.08 -9.83
C ILE A 221 -8.70 -5.59 -9.49
N ALA A 222 -9.24 -4.65 -10.28
CA ALA A 222 -10.60 -4.15 -10.09
C ALA A 222 -11.69 -5.24 -10.24
N GLN A 223 -11.38 -6.35 -10.93
CA GLN A 223 -12.26 -7.52 -11.08
C GLN A 223 -12.30 -8.46 -9.86
N ILE A 224 -11.40 -8.27 -8.88
CA ILE A 224 -11.42 -9.07 -7.64
C ILE A 224 -12.73 -8.79 -6.91
N SER A 225 -13.56 -9.82 -6.75
CA SER A 225 -14.95 -9.67 -6.25
C SER A 225 -15.02 -9.18 -4.81
N GLU A 226 -14.01 -9.50 -4.01
CA GLU A 226 -13.89 -9.13 -2.61
C GLU A 226 -13.14 -7.82 -2.36
N LEU A 227 -12.79 -7.09 -3.43
CA LEU A 227 -12.20 -5.75 -3.32
C LEU A 227 -13.28 -4.71 -3.01
N ASP A 228 -13.01 -3.79 -2.07
CA ASP A 228 -13.93 -2.70 -1.72
C ASP A 228 -13.41 -1.35 -2.21
N ILE A 229 -12.10 -1.14 -2.10
CA ILE A 229 -11.44 0.14 -2.36
C ILE A 229 -10.30 -0.07 -3.35
N LEU A 230 -10.31 0.67 -4.45
CA LEU A 230 -9.20 0.70 -5.40
C LEU A 230 -8.41 1.99 -5.18
N ALA A 231 -7.15 1.84 -4.79
CA ALA A 231 -6.27 2.93 -4.42
C ALA A 231 -5.04 3.04 -5.35
N THR A 232 -4.46 4.23 -5.40
CA THR A 232 -3.12 4.47 -5.96
C THR A 232 -2.48 5.69 -5.29
N ASP A 233 -1.17 5.81 -5.42
CA ASP A 233 -0.30 6.77 -4.74
C ASP A 233 0.61 7.52 -5.73
N PRO A 234 0.06 8.48 -6.51
CA PRO A 234 0.82 9.21 -7.53
C PRO A 234 1.73 10.28 -6.89
N TYR A 235 2.76 9.84 -6.16
CA TYR A 235 3.76 10.69 -5.49
C TYR A 235 4.64 11.43 -6.50
N TRP A 236 4.11 12.51 -7.07
CA TRP A 236 4.67 13.19 -8.23
C TRP A 236 6.10 13.69 -8.00
N ILE A 237 6.44 14.18 -6.80
CA ILE A 237 7.82 14.60 -6.50
C ILE A 237 8.74 13.39 -6.42
N ALA A 238 8.31 12.32 -5.73
CA ALA A 238 9.11 11.11 -5.56
C ALA A 238 9.38 10.38 -6.90
N PHE A 239 8.45 10.48 -7.85
CA PHE A 239 8.57 9.89 -9.18
C PHE A 239 9.12 10.83 -10.25
N ASP A 240 9.58 12.03 -9.88
CA ASP A 240 10.07 13.06 -10.82
C ASP A 240 9.04 13.35 -11.93
N ARG A 241 7.83 13.72 -11.51
CA ARG A 241 6.67 14.07 -12.33
C ARG A 241 6.06 15.41 -11.87
N ASN A 242 5.21 15.96 -12.72
CA ASN A 242 4.39 17.14 -12.40
C ASN A 242 3.02 16.73 -11.83
N LEU A 243 2.20 17.70 -11.45
CA LEU A 243 0.87 17.47 -10.89
C LEU A 243 -0.14 16.87 -11.89
N GLU A 244 0.12 16.93 -13.20
CA GLU A 244 -0.71 16.24 -14.21
C GLU A 244 -0.75 14.73 -13.95
N TYR A 245 0.35 14.17 -13.43
CA TYR A 245 0.44 12.77 -13.02
C TYR A 245 -0.61 12.38 -11.96
N VAL A 246 -0.97 13.31 -11.07
CA VAL A 246 -2.02 13.11 -10.07
C VAL A 246 -3.38 13.04 -10.77
N SER A 247 -3.65 13.94 -11.72
CA SER A 247 -4.92 13.95 -12.49
C SER A 247 -5.08 12.67 -13.31
N GLU A 248 -4.04 12.22 -14.01
CA GLU A 248 -4.08 11.00 -14.83
C GLU A 248 -4.42 9.76 -14.00
N ASN A 249 -3.76 9.60 -12.85
CA ASN A 249 -4.00 8.47 -11.96
C ASN A 249 -5.36 8.56 -11.27
N ALA A 250 -5.77 9.75 -10.83
CA ALA A 250 -7.10 9.98 -10.25
C ALA A 250 -8.23 9.64 -11.24
N LYS A 251 -8.14 10.13 -12.49
CA LYS A 251 -9.09 9.77 -13.57
C LYS A 251 -9.16 8.26 -13.77
N ARG A 252 -8.00 7.59 -13.79
CA ARG A 252 -7.92 6.14 -13.98
C ARG A 252 -8.64 5.38 -12.88
N ILE A 253 -8.32 5.65 -11.61
CA ILE A 253 -8.98 4.95 -10.49
C ILE A 253 -10.47 5.25 -10.43
N VAL A 254 -10.90 6.48 -10.71
CA VAL A 254 -12.32 6.85 -10.69
C VAL A 254 -13.08 6.11 -11.80
N ASN A 255 -12.51 6.03 -13.00
CA ASN A 255 -13.14 5.32 -14.11
C ASN A 255 -13.23 3.81 -13.87
N LEU A 256 -12.16 3.19 -13.35
CA LEU A 256 -12.18 1.77 -12.97
C LEU A 256 -13.18 1.51 -11.85
N SER A 257 -13.14 2.34 -10.81
CA SER A 257 -14.02 2.20 -9.64
C SER A 257 -15.50 2.34 -10.02
N LYS A 258 -15.84 3.25 -10.93
CA LYS A 258 -17.21 3.35 -11.48
C LYS A 258 -17.64 2.09 -12.23
N ARG A 259 -16.75 1.47 -13.02
CA ARG A 259 -17.05 0.26 -13.80
C ARG A 259 -17.27 -0.97 -12.91
N TYR A 260 -16.50 -1.07 -11.82
CA TYR A 260 -16.49 -2.24 -10.93
C TYR A 260 -17.18 -2.01 -9.58
N ASN A 261 -17.85 -0.87 -9.40
CA ASN A 261 -18.54 -0.48 -8.16
C ASN A 261 -17.62 -0.51 -6.92
N LEU A 262 -16.44 0.09 -7.05
CA LEU A 262 -15.44 0.23 -5.98
C LEU A 262 -15.42 1.68 -5.46
N GLU A 263 -14.86 1.87 -4.27
CA GLU A 263 -14.52 3.20 -3.75
C GLU A 263 -13.14 3.63 -4.30
N PRO A 264 -13.01 4.76 -5.02
CA PRO A 264 -11.70 5.25 -5.44
C PRO A 264 -11.00 5.95 -4.27
N GLN A 265 -9.73 5.61 -4.02
CA GLN A 265 -8.89 6.23 -3.01
C GLN A 265 -7.57 6.75 -3.60
N LEU A 266 -7.09 7.91 -3.14
CA LEU A 266 -5.79 8.45 -3.53
C LEU A 266 -4.93 8.74 -2.29
N LEU A 267 -3.66 8.33 -2.32
CA LEU A 267 -2.68 8.74 -1.34
C LEU A 267 -1.86 9.91 -1.91
N ILE A 268 -1.86 11.03 -1.19
CA ILE A 268 -1.17 12.25 -1.52
C ILE A 268 0.21 12.22 -0.87
N GLN A 269 1.23 12.64 -1.63
CA GLN A 269 2.58 12.76 -1.10
C GLN A 269 2.59 13.80 0.02
N ASN A 270 2.99 13.36 1.20
CA ASN A 270 3.14 14.15 2.43
C ASN A 270 4.46 13.76 3.12
N PHE A 271 5.47 13.44 2.30
CA PHE A 271 6.83 13.02 2.68
C PHE A 271 7.83 13.50 1.61
N LYS A 272 9.10 13.71 1.97
CA LYS A 272 10.18 14.19 1.08
C LYS A 272 9.79 15.41 0.23
N ILE A 273 8.92 16.27 0.74
CA ILE A 273 8.57 17.51 0.05
C ILE A 273 9.68 18.51 0.33
N PRO A 274 10.38 19.00 -0.73
CA PRO A 274 11.44 19.96 -0.57
C PRO A 274 10.86 21.34 -0.27
N LYS A 275 11.68 22.17 0.37
CA LYS A 275 11.32 23.53 0.74
C LYS A 275 10.85 24.34 -0.48
N GLY A 276 9.70 24.99 -0.34
CA GLY A 276 9.09 25.84 -1.37
C GLY A 276 8.14 25.11 -2.32
N ARG A 277 7.88 23.81 -2.11
CA ARG A 277 6.90 23.00 -2.86
C ARG A 277 5.72 22.52 -2.01
N GLU A 278 5.59 22.98 -0.77
CA GLU A 278 4.58 22.53 0.19
C GLU A 278 3.15 22.81 -0.32
N SER A 279 2.93 23.93 -1.01
CA SER A 279 1.62 24.29 -1.57
C SER A 279 1.12 23.31 -2.63
N GLU A 280 1.99 22.51 -3.25
CA GLU A 280 1.58 21.51 -4.26
C GLU A 280 0.67 20.43 -3.67
N ILE A 281 0.68 20.22 -2.35
CA ILE A 281 -0.28 19.34 -1.65
C ILE A 281 -1.71 19.82 -1.87
N LEU A 282 -1.95 21.14 -1.73
CA LEU A 282 -3.26 21.74 -1.93
C LEU A 282 -3.76 21.49 -3.36
N GLU A 283 -2.86 21.70 -4.33
CA GLU A 283 -3.16 21.50 -5.75
C GLU A 283 -3.40 20.02 -6.07
N ALA A 284 -2.60 19.10 -5.55
CA ALA A 284 -2.79 17.66 -5.73
C ALA A 284 -4.14 17.18 -5.17
N ILE A 285 -4.53 17.66 -3.97
CA ILE A 285 -5.83 17.34 -3.39
C ILE A 285 -6.97 17.96 -4.19
N ALA A 286 -6.82 19.22 -4.63
CA ALA A 286 -7.81 19.88 -5.48
C ALA A 286 -8.05 19.10 -6.78
N ILE A 287 -6.96 18.64 -7.43
CA ILE A 287 -7.01 17.80 -8.63
C ILE A 287 -7.74 16.49 -8.32
N ALA A 288 -7.33 15.74 -7.30
CA ALA A 288 -7.97 14.47 -6.93
C ALA A 288 -9.47 14.65 -6.65
N TYR A 289 -9.84 15.71 -5.93
CA TYR A 289 -11.22 16.04 -5.62
C TYR A 289 -12.03 16.39 -6.87
N ALA A 290 -11.48 17.20 -7.77
CA ALA A 290 -12.12 17.58 -9.03
C ALA A 290 -12.38 16.37 -9.94
N GLU A 291 -11.48 15.38 -9.95
CA GLU A 291 -11.65 14.14 -10.72
C GLU A 291 -12.69 13.17 -10.10
N GLY A 292 -13.16 13.45 -8.88
CA GLY A 292 -14.23 12.70 -8.22
C GLY A 292 -13.76 11.76 -7.11
N VAL A 293 -12.50 11.82 -6.68
CA VAL A 293 -12.02 11.08 -5.50
C VAL A 293 -12.60 11.75 -4.25
N ARG A 294 -13.15 10.94 -3.33
CA ARG A 294 -13.67 11.41 -2.04
C ARG A 294 -13.06 10.71 -0.83
N ASN A 295 -12.24 9.69 -1.07
CA ASN A 295 -11.38 9.07 -0.06
C ASN A 295 -9.93 9.46 -0.35
N ILE A 296 -9.40 10.41 0.42
CA ILE A 296 -8.09 11.00 0.21
C ILE A 296 -7.29 10.84 1.50
N ALA A 297 -6.08 10.30 1.42
CA ALA A 297 -5.19 10.24 2.56
C ALA A 297 -3.81 10.82 2.24
N GLY A 298 -3.12 11.31 3.27
CA GLY A 298 -1.71 11.64 3.18
C GLY A 298 -0.83 10.45 3.54
N TRP A 299 0.31 10.29 2.86
CA TRP A 299 1.44 9.52 3.37
C TRP A 299 2.57 10.51 3.62
N SER A 300 2.97 10.88 4.83
CA SER A 300 2.53 10.36 6.13
C SER A 300 2.39 11.44 7.20
N PHE A 301 1.95 11.03 8.41
CA PHE A 301 1.75 11.90 9.57
C PHE A 301 2.91 12.86 9.80
N TYR A 302 2.56 14.14 9.99
CA TYR A 302 3.49 15.22 10.33
C TYR A 302 4.69 15.36 9.36
N GLY A 303 4.46 15.18 8.05
CA GLY A 303 5.52 15.32 7.04
C GLY A 303 6.69 14.34 7.24
N SER A 304 6.44 13.18 7.86
CA SER A 304 7.47 12.21 8.27
C SER A 304 8.58 12.80 9.15
N GLU A 305 8.29 13.81 10.00
CA GLU A 305 9.33 14.51 10.79
C GLU A 305 10.27 13.59 11.58
N TYR A 306 9.73 12.46 12.06
CA TYR A 306 10.42 11.46 12.89
C TYR A 306 11.24 10.44 12.09
N MET A 307 11.11 10.37 10.76
CA MET A 307 11.85 9.45 9.90
C MET A 307 12.72 10.23 8.92
N SER A 308 14.01 10.39 9.27
CA SER A 308 14.96 11.21 8.49
C SER A 308 15.03 10.85 7.01
N TYR A 309 14.83 9.57 6.65
CA TYR A 309 14.79 9.14 5.27
C TYR A 309 13.61 9.74 4.49
N LEU A 310 12.43 9.86 5.11
CA LEU A 310 11.19 10.33 4.46
C LEU A 310 10.82 11.78 4.81
N LYS A 311 11.55 12.41 5.73
CA LYS A 311 11.25 13.74 6.26
C LYS A 311 11.12 14.81 5.17
N CYS A 312 10.07 15.62 5.24
CA CYS A 312 9.95 16.87 4.48
C CYS A 312 10.91 17.94 5.01
N ASP A 313 11.29 18.91 4.17
CA ASP A 313 12.14 20.02 4.63
C ASP A 313 11.41 20.91 5.65
N ASN A 314 10.11 21.14 5.43
CA ASN A 314 9.21 21.87 6.35
C ASN A 314 8.01 20.98 6.78
N PRO A 315 8.20 20.01 7.70
CA PRO A 315 7.15 19.04 8.03
C PRO A 315 5.87 19.67 8.62
N LYS A 316 6.02 20.72 9.43
CA LYS A 316 4.89 21.42 10.02
C LYS A 316 4.03 22.13 8.97
N ASP A 317 4.64 22.85 8.04
CA ASP A 317 3.91 23.55 6.98
C ASP A 317 3.09 22.55 6.14
N VAL A 318 3.71 21.42 5.79
CA VAL A 318 3.08 20.29 5.10
C VAL A 318 1.86 19.74 5.87
N TRP A 319 2.02 19.53 7.18
CA TRP A 319 0.94 19.04 8.05
C TRP A 319 -0.22 20.02 8.18
N ASP A 320 0.07 21.29 8.42
CA ASP A 320 -0.93 22.34 8.58
C ASP A 320 -1.75 22.53 7.29
N LEU A 321 -1.09 22.53 6.12
CA LEU A 321 -1.75 22.63 4.81
C LEU A 321 -2.68 21.44 4.56
N LEU A 322 -2.25 20.23 4.90
CA LEU A 322 -3.08 19.03 4.77
C LEU A 322 -4.34 19.14 5.65
N GLY A 323 -4.18 19.54 6.92
CA GLY A 323 -5.29 19.73 7.86
C GLY A 323 -6.28 20.79 7.40
N GLU A 324 -5.80 21.93 6.89
CA GLU A 324 -6.66 22.99 6.35
C GLU A 324 -7.59 22.46 5.24
N VAL A 325 -7.04 21.69 4.30
CA VAL A 325 -7.82 21.13 3.19
C VAL A 325 -8.76 20.03 3.67
N PHE A 326 -8.31 19.16 4.57
CA PHE A 326 -9.16 18.13 5.16
C PHE A 326 -10.35 18.74 5.90
N GLY A 327 -10.14 19.84 6.63
CA GLY A 327 -11.21 20.60 7.27
C GLY A 327 -12.25 21.09 6.27
N LYS A 328 -11.83 21.73 5.18
CA LYS A 328 -12.74 22.21 4.13
C LYS A 328 -13.49 21.07 3.42
N ILE A 329 -12.82 19.95 3.17
CA ILE A 329 -13.46 18.76 2.59
C ILE A 329 -14.56 18.25 3.52
N GLN A 330 -14.26 18.08 4.81
CA GLN A 330 -15.18 17.54 5.80
C GLN A 330 -16.35 18.49 6.11
N SER A 331 -16.12 19.81 6.12
CA SER A 331 -17.19 20.80 6.34
C SER A 331 -18.11 20.98 5.12
N GLY A 332 -17.64 20.64 3.92
CA GLY A 332 -18.35 20.90 2.66
C GLY A 332 -17.99 22.22 2.00
N ASP A 333 -17.08 23.00 2.60
CA ASP A 333 -16.63 24.29 2.03
C ASP A 333 -15.69 24.13 0.82
N TRP A 334 -15.36 22.89 0.45
CA TRP A 334 -14.53 22.55 -0.71
C TRP A 334 -15.35 22.20 -1.98
N ASP A 335 -16.68 22.07 -1.86
CA ASP A 335 -17.57 21.69 -2.97
C ASP A 335 -17.85 22.82 -3.97
#